data_AF-A0A533S9E8-F1
#
_entry.id   AF-A0A533S9E8-F1
#
_cell.length_a   1.000
_cell.length_b   1.000
_cell.length_c   1.000
_cell.angle_alpha   90.00
_cell.angle_beta   90.00
_cell.angle_gamma   90.00
#
_symmetry.space_group_name_H-M   'P 1'
#
loop_
_entity.id
_entity.type
_entity.pdbx_description
1 polymer ?
#
loop_
_entity_poly.entity_id
_entity_poly.type
_entity_poly.pdbx_seq_one_letter_code
_entity_poly.pdbx_strand_id
1 'polypeptide(L)'
;MAALDVDGDSLRELLRPLAYGPPSPRISTKLRRKFQRIMGKKKGETIPVRVATLLEACKLLNRQPNSLEKTKLFRGRYPIPLAKPEIYKLMTHVINEGSVKGGRNPRGVYCNLDLSLHESVSKLIHSLGSHGNRRIGKDNVPETYVSAIIARLMIKAGLVPGKKTRGQYFHHLPKRILDDPDLSRYHMSATLTEEGSPSLRLTEGSKPYI
;
A
#
# COMPACT_ATOMS: atom_id res chain seq x y z
N MET A 1 -2.81 5.00 12.90
CA MET A 1 -1.98 3.78 13.02
C MET A 1 -2.46 2.77 12.01
N ALA A 2 -1.56 2.06 11.33
CA ALA A 2 -1.92 1.06 10.33
C ALA A 2 -2.65 -0.14 10.96
N ALA A 3 -3.66 -0.65 10.27
CA ALA A 3 -4.26 -1.95 10.53
C ALA A 3 -3.75 -2.95 9.49
N LEU A 4 -3.58 -4.20 9.90
CA LEU A 4 -3.19 -5.31 9.06
C LEU A 4 -4.37 -6.27 8.95
N ASP A 5 -4.58 -6.77 7.74
CA ASP A 5 -5.56 -7.82 7.48
C ASP A 5 -4.95 -9.15 7.91
N VAL A 6 -5.51 -9.70 8.99
CA VAL A 6 -5.06 -10.96 9.57
C VAL A 6 -6.10 -12.05 9.37
N ASP A 7 -5.61 -13.27 9.23
CA ASP A 7 -6.40 -14.48 9.22
C ASP A 7 -7.09 -14.65 10.58
N GLY A 8 -8.42 -14.70 10.57
CA GLY A 8 -9.21 -14.73 11.80
C GLY A 8 -8.93 -15.96 12.66
N ASP A 9 -8.60 -17.10 12.06
CA ASP A 9 -8.36 -18.35 12.77
C ASP A 9 -6.98 -18.32 13.44
N SER A 10 -5.94 -17.91 12.72
CA SER A 10 -4.60 -17.70 13.25
C SER A 10 -4.58 -16.62 14.36
N LEU A 11 -5.38 -15.57 14.19
CA LEU A 11 -5.53 -14.52 15.20
C LEU A 11 -6.19 -15.05 16.47
N ARG A 12 -7.17 -15.95 16.33
CA ARG A 12 -7.82 -16.59 17.48
C ARG A 12 -6.85 -17.41 18.29
N GLU A 13 -6.03 -18.22 17.62
CA GLU A 13 -5.00 -19.01 18.29
C GLU A 13 -4.03 -18.13 19.08
N LEU A 14 -3.59 -17.02 18.48
CA LEU A 14 -2.71 -16.05 19.14
C LEU A 14 -3.35 -15.42 20.38
N LEU A 15 -4.62 -14.99 20.28
CA LEU A 15 -5.28 -14.19 21.31
C LEU A 15 -6.01 -15.03 22.38
N ARG A 16 -6.24 -16.33 22.15
CA ARG A 16 -6.96 -17.21 23.07
C ARG A 16 -6.43 -17.17 24.52
N PRO A 17 -5.10 -17.21 24.76
CA PRO A 17 -4.56 -17.14 26.13
C PRO A 17 -4.85 -15.79 26.80
N LEU A 18 -4.91 -14.71 26.04
CA LEU A 18 -5.14 -13.35 26.56
C LEU A 18 -6.64 -13.08 26.82
N ALA A 19 -7.51 -13.64 25.99
CA ALA A 19 -8.96 -13.44 26.05
C ALA A 19 -9.64 -14.33 27.10
N TYR A 20 -9.17 -15.57 27.26
CA TYR A 20 -9.82 -16.60 28.07
C TYR A 20 -8.89 -17.31 29.05
N GLY A 21 -7.61 -16.93 29.12
CA GLY A 21 -6.69 -17.49 30.12
C GLY A 21 -7.03 -17.06 31.56
N PRO A 22 -6.21 -17.47 32.54
CA PRO A 22 -6.36 -17.01 33.91
C PRO A 22 -6.20 -15.47 34.02
N PRO A 23 -6.80 -14.83 35.03
CA PRO A 23 -6.58 -13.41 35.30
C PRO A 23 -5.09 -13.14 35.49
N SER A 24 -4.56 -12.16 34.77
CA SER A 24 -3.17 -11.73 34.92
C SER A 24 -3.16 -10.26 35.34
N PRO A 25 -2.38 -9.86 36.36
CA PRO A 25 -2.24 -8.44 36.72
C PRO A 25 -1.64 -7.61 35.58
N ARG A 26 -0.99 -8.25 34.59
CA ARG A 26 -0.45 -7.60 33.39
C ARG A 26 -1.52 -7.26 32.35
N ILE A 27 -2.73 -7.81 32.46
CA ILE A 27 -3.81 -7.64 31.48
C ILE A 27 -5.00 -6.94 32.14
N SER A 28 -5.23 -5.67 31.79
CA SER A 28 -6.42 -4.95 32.27
C SER A 28 -7.71 -5.60 31.75
N THR A 29 -8.80 -5.49 32.52
CA THR A 29 -10.15 -5.94 32.13
C THR A 29 -10.60 -5.31 30.82
N LYS A 30 -10.28 -4.03 30.58
CA LYS A 30 -10.56 -3.33 29.31
C LYS A 30 -9.85 -3.98 28.12
N LEU A 31 -8.59 -4.35 28.29
CA LEU A 31 -7.80 -4.99 27.25
C LEU A 31 -8.27 -6.42 26.98
N ARG A 32 -8.61 -7.18 28.03
CA ARG A 32 -9.22 -8.51 27.88
C ARG A 32 -10.53 -8.45 27.09
N ARG A 33 -11.44 -7.52 27.42
CA ARG A 33 -12.70 -7.31 26.67
C ARG A 33 -12.44 -6.95 25.20
N LYS A 34 -11.40 -6.17 24.92
CA LYS A 34 -10.98 -5.84 23.54
C LYS A 34 -10.58 -7.11 22.78
N PHE A 35 -9.78 -8.00 23.37
CA PHE A 35 -9.43 -9.27 22.75
C PHE A 35 -10.64 -10.18 22.56
N GLN A 36 -11.52 -10.30 23.56
CA GLN A 36 -12.77 -11.07 23.45
C GLN A 36 -13.67 -10.58 22.30
N ARG A 37 -13.77 -9.25 22.10
CA ARG A 37 -14.53 -8.69 20.97
C ARG A 37 -13.93 -9.08 19.62
N ILE A 38 -12.60 -9.09 19.51
CA ILE A 38 -11.90 -9.56 18.31
C ILE A 38 -12.20 -11.04 18.06
N MET A 39 -12.22 -11.87 19.12
CA MET A 39 -12.60 -13.28 19.06
C MET A 39 -14.08 -13.50 18.71
N GLY A 40 -14.96 -12.53 18.95
CA GLY A 40 -16.40 -12.65 18.65
C GLY A 40 -16.77 -12.54 17.17
N LYS A 41 -15.81 -12.24 16.27
CA LYS A 41 -16.05 -12.18 14.83
C LYS A 41 -16.38 -13.55 14.22
N LYS A 42 -16.74 -13.67 12.94
CA LYS A 42 -17.01 -14.99 12.33
C LYS A 42 -15.69 -15.76 12.09
N LYS A 43 -15.76 -17.09 12.11
CA LYS A 43 -14.63 -17.97 11.78
C LYS A 43 -14.30 -17.85 10.29
N GLY A 44 -13.03 -17.90 9.90
CA GLY A 44 -12.59 -17.72 8.51
C GLY A 44 -12.65 -16.29 7.94
N GLU A 45 -13.14 -15.32 8.71
CA GLU A 45 -13.18 -13.89 8.33
C GLU A 45 -11.78 -13.27 8.37
N THR A 46 -11.51 -12.36 7.43
CA THR A 46 -10.32 -11.49 7.51
C THR A 46 -10.59 -10.37 8.48
N ILE A 47 -9.76 -10.23 9.51
CA ILE A 47 -9.97 -9.27 10.58
C ILE A 47 -8.95 -8.14 10.44
N PRO A 48 -9.35 -6.87 10.25
CA PRO A 48 -8.41 -5.76 10.31
C PRO A 48 -8.01 -5.50 11.77
N VAL A 49 -6.72 -5.68 12.09
CA VAL A 49 -6.18 -5.47 13.44
C VAL A 49 -5.09 -4.41 13.42
N ARG A 50 -5.15 -3.47 14.37
CA ARG A 50 -4.11 -2.44 14.52
C ARG A 50 -2.77 -3.08 14.90
N VAL A 51 -1.67 -2.64 14.28
CA VAL A 51 -0.31 -3.10 14.61
C VAL A 51 -0.01 -2.97 16.11
N ALA A 52 -0.41 -1.86 16.76
CA ALA A 52 -0.27 -1.70 18.21
C ALA A 52 -0.92 -2.83 19.01
N THR A 53 -2.08 -3.33 18.57
CA THR A 53 -2.79 -4.40 19.27
C THR A 53 -2.05 -5.72 19.15
N LEU A 54 -1.43 -5.99 17.99
CA LEU A 54 -0.58 -7.17 17.79
C LEU A 54 0.72 -7.06 18.60
N LEU A 55 1.35 -5.89 18.65
CA LEU A 55 2.56 -5.66 19.45
C LEU A 55 2.27 -5.78 20.95
N GLU A 56 1.14 -5.24 21.40
CA GLU A 56 0.66 -5.37 22.78
C GLU A 56 0.40 -6.85 23.12
N ALA A 57 -0.23 -7.60 22.23
CA ALA A 57 -0.41 -9.05 22.40
C ALA A 57 0.93 -9.80 22.46
N CYS A 58 1.90 -9.48 21.59
CA CYS A 58 3.23 -10.07 21.61
C CYS A 58 3.94 -9.82 22.94
N LYS A 59 3.89 -8.59 23.45
CA LYS A 59 4.49 -8.21 24.75
C LYS A 59 3.88 -9.02 25.88
N LEU A 60 2.56 -9.19 25.89
CA LEU A 60 1.85 -9.95 26.93
C LEU A 60 2.13 -11.45 26.85
N LEU A 61 2.32 -11.99 25.64
CA LEU A 61 2.64 -13.40 25.40
C LEU A 61 4.14 -13.70 25.48
N ASN A 62 4.98 -12.70 25.76
CA ASN A 62 6.44 -12.79 25.72
C ASN A 62 6.97 -13.37 24.39
N ARG A 63 6.37 -12.98 23.27
CA ARG A 63 6.75 -13.38 21.90
C ARG A 63 7.45 -12.23 21.18
N GLN A 64 8.45 -12.57 20.37
CA GLN A 64 9.06 -11.58 19.47
C GLN A 64 8.11 -11.26 18.30
N PRO A 65 7.90 -9.97 17.93
CA PRO A 65 7.00 -9.60 16.83
C PRO A 65 7.32 -10.29 15.51
N ASN A 66 8.60 -10.47 15.18
CA ASN A 66 9.06 -11.12 13.95
C ASN A 66 8.63 -12.61 13.88
N SER A 67 8.29 -13.25 15.01
CA SER A 67 7.75 -14.61 14.99
C SER A 67 6.35 -14.69 14.36
N LEU A 68 5.58 -13.59 14.38
CA LEU A 68 4.27 -13.53 13.73
C LEU A 68 4.39 -13.57 12.21
N GLU A 69 5.51 -13.13 11.63
CA GLU A 69 5.73 -13.19 10.18
C GLU A 69 5.97 -14.62 9.70
N LYS A 70 6.44 -15.49 10.60
CA LYS A 70 6.60 -16.93 10.34
C LYS A 70 5.30 -17.72 10.44
N THR A 71 4.21 -17.10 10.91
CA THR A 71 2.90 -17.72 10.99
C THR A 71 2.05 -17.32 9.77
N LYS A 72 0.98 -18.08 9.49
CA LYS A 72 -0.02 -17.72 8.47
C LYS A 72 -0.98 -16.61 8.93
N LEU A 73 -0.57 -15.82 9.94
CA LEU A 73 -1.41 -14.81 10.57
C LEU A 73 -1.75 -13.66 9.61
N PHE A 74 -0.82 -13.24 8.77
CA PHE A 74 -1.06 -12.14 7.83
C PHE A 74 -1.58 -12.71 6.51
N ARG A 75 -2.77 -12.29 6.06
CA ARG A 75 -3.30 -12.72 4.75
C ARG A 75 -2.66 -11.97 3.58
N GLY A 76 -2.14 -10.77 3.82
CA GLY A 76 -1.22 -10.13 2.89
C GLY A 76 0.13 -10.83 2.90
N ARG A 77 0.77 -11.04 1.72
CA ARG A 77 2.15 -11.54 1.63
C ARG A 77 3.10 -10.50 2.23
N TYR A 78 3.27 -10.54 3.55
CA TYR A 78 4.15 -9.65 4.30
C TYR A 78 5.39 -10.44 4.78
N PRO A 79 6.61 -9.87 4.72
CA PRO A 79 6.93 -8.58 4.10
C PRO A 79 6.73 -8.61 2.58
N ILE A 80 6.26 -7.50 2.00
CA ILE A 80 6.26 -7.34 0.54
C ILE A 80 7.68 -6.95 0.14
N PRO A 81 8.41 -7.77 -0.65
CA PRO A 81 9.75 -7.40 -1.09
C PRO A 81 9.69 -6.12 -1.90
N LEU A 82 10.53 -5.13 -1.56
CA LEU A 82 10.69 -3.91 -2.36
C LEU A 82 11.15 -4.23 -3.78
N ALA A 83 11.66 -5.45 -4.00
CA ALA A 83 12.12 -5.88 -5.29
C ALA A 83 11.02 -6.27 -6.29
N LYS A 84 9.74 -6.22 -5.89
CA LYS A 84 8.63 -6.58 -6.76
C LYS A 84 8.41 -5.53 -7.86
N PRO A 85 8.39 -5.91 -9.15
CA PRO A 85 8.20 -4.97 -10.25
C PRO A 85 6.83 -4.26 -10.19
N GLU A 86 5.81 -4.89 -9.61
CA GLU A 86 4.45 -4.33 -9.51
C GLU A 86 4.40 -3.05 -8.66
N ILE A 87 5.35 -2.88 -7.73
CA ILE A 87 5.50 -1.64 -6.96
C ILE A 87 5.83 -0.48 -7.90
N TYR A 88 6.81 -0.69 -8.79
CA TYR A 88 7.30 0.32 -9.72
C TYR A 88 6.35 0.58 -10.88
N LYS A 89 5.65 -0.46 -11.34
CA LYS A 89 4.53 -0.31 -12.30
C LYS A 89 3.40 0.52 -11.71
N LEU A 90 3.03 0.27 -10.45
CA LEU A 90 2.02 1.09 -9.77
C LEU A 90 2.51 2.52 -9.54
N MET A 91 3.78 2.70 -9.18
CA MET A 91 4.39 4.03 -9.03
C MET A 91 4.34 4.83 -10.32
N THR A 92 4.54 4.20 -11.49
CA THR A 92 4.37 4.86 -12.80
C THR A 92 2.99 5.49 -12.93
N HIS A 93 1.92 4.72 -12.72
CA HIS A 93 0.55 5.22 -12.80
C HIS A 93 0.28 6.36 -11.81
N VAL A 94 0.83 6.24 -10.59
CA VAL A 94 0.70 7.27 -9.55
C VAL A 94 1.47 8.54 -9.89
N ILE A 95 2.63 8.43 -10.55
CA ILE A 95 3.43 9.56 -11.03
C ILE A 95 2.67 10.27 -12.17
N ASN A 96 2.19 9.50 -13.13
CA ASN A 96 1.51 10.02 -14.31
C ASN A 96 0.18 10.67 -13.94
N GLU A 97 -0.73 9.99 -13.21
CA GLU A 97 -2.12 10.45 -13.08
C GLU A 97 -2.63 10.45 -11.64
N GLY A 98 -1.70 10.45 -10.68
CA GLY A 98 -2.04 10.25 -9.29
C GLY A 98 -1.41 11.23 -8.31
N SER A 99 -1.51 10.85 -7.05
CA SER A 99 -0.83 11.52 -5.95
C SER A 99 -0.63 10.57 -4.78
N VAL A 100 0.42 10.82 -4.00
CA VAL A 100 0.62 10.18 -2.71
C VAL A 100 0.85 11.24 -1.66
N LYS A 101 0.02 11.21 -0.61
CA LYS A 101 0.24 11.97 0.60
C LYS A 101 1.23 11.23 1.49
N GLY A 102 2.29 11.92 1.94
CA GLY A 102 3.24 11.41 2.92
C GLY A 102 2.75 11.53 4.37
N GLY A 103 3.67 11.36 5.32
CA GLY A 103 3.44 11.58 6.75
C GLY A 103 2.87 10.37 7.51
N ARG A 104 2.17 10.62 8.64
CA ARG A 104 1.77 9.59 9.60
C ARG A 104 0.76 8.57 9.06
N ASN A 105 -0.08 8.99 8.11
CA ASN A 105 -1.10 8.16 7.46
C ASN A 105 -1.02 8.37 5.95
N PRO A 106 0.02 7.82 5.30
CA PRO A 106 0.23 8.04 3.88
C PRO A 106 -0.87 7.34 3.10
N ARG A 107 -1.29 7.93 1.98
CA ARG A 107 -2.40 7.44 1.16
C ARG A 107 -2.13 7.85 -0.28
N GLY A 108 -2.39 6.95 -1.22
CA GLY A 108 -2.30 7.27 -2.64
C GLY A 108 -3.68 7.29 -3.30
N VAL A 109 -3.75 7.99 -4.41
CA VAL A 109 -4.90 7.99 -5.31
C VAL A 109 -4.36 8.00 -6.74
N TYR A 110 -5.00 7.23 -7.60
CA TYR A 110 -4.86 7.27 -9.05
C TYR A 110 -6.16 7.79 -9.65
N CYS A 111 -6.09 8.73 -10.59
CA CYS A 111 -7.26 9.39 -11.17
C CYS A 111 -7.20 9.29 -12.69
N ASN A 112 -8.18 8.68 -13.36
CA ASN A 112 -8.24 8.71 -14.82
C ASN A 112 -9.71 8.66 -15.29
N LEU A 113 -10.00 9.19 -16.46
CA LEU A 113 -11.34 9.08 -17.06
C LEU A 113 -11.55 7.71 -17.71
N ASP A 114 -10.48 7.06 -18.16
CA ASP A 114 -10.55 5.71 -18.73
C ASP A 114 -10.62 4.64 -17.63
N LEU A 115 -11.79 4.01 -17.53
CA LEU A 115 -12.06 2.97 -16.54
C LEU A 115 -11.24 1.68 -16.75
N SER A 116 -10.73 1.43 -17.97
CA SER A 116 -9.88 0.27 -18.25
C SER A 116 -8.53 0.38 -17.55
N LEU A 117 -7.98 1.60 -17.45
CA LEU A 117 -6.73 1.86 -16.73
C LEU A 117 -6.91 1.65 -15.22
N HIS A 118 -8.08 1.99 -14.68
CA HIS A 118 -8.43 1.68 -13.29
C HIS A 118 -8.44 0.17 -13.02
N GLU A 119 -8.79 -0.68 -13.99
CA GLU A 119 -8.68 -2.14 -13.84
C GLU A 119 -7.23 -2.59 -13.76
N SER A 120 -6.37 -2.07 -14.63
CA SER A 120 -4.93 -2.36 -14.61
C SER A 120 -4.29 -1.96 -13.29
N VAL A 121 -4.58 -0.74 -12.80
CA VAL A 121 -4.14 -0.26 -11.48
C VAL A 121 -4.68 -1.14 -10.35
N SER A 122 -5.95 -1.54 -10.42
CA SER A 122 -6.55 -2.43 -9.40
C SER A 122 -5.88 -3.81 -9.37
N LYS A 123 -5.53 -4.38 -10.53
CA LYS A 123 -4.77 -5.64 -10.64
C LYS A 123 -3.39 -5.52 -9.98
N LEU A 124 -2.69 -4.41 -10.19
CA LEU A 124 -1.41 -4.14 -9.52
C LEU A 124 -1.58 -4.07 -7.99
N ILE A 125 -2.60 -3.35 -7.51
CA ILE A 125 -2.91 -3.25 -6.07
C ILE A 125 -3.21 -4.64 -5.49
N HIS A 126 -3.98 -5.47 -6.20
CA HIS A 126 -4.31 -6.85 -5.81
C HIS A 126 -3.07 -7.74 -5.75
N SER A 127 -2.15 -7.62 -6.72
CA SER A 127 -0.89 -8.38 -6.74
C SER A 127 0.02 -8.05 -5.54
N LEU A 128 -0.11 -6.83 -4.99
CA LEU A 128 0.58 -6.37 -3.79
C LEU A 128 -0.16 -6.75 -2.50
N GLY A 129 -1.25 -7.52 -2.59
CA GLY A 129 -1.98 -8.05 -1.43
C GLY A 129 -2.88 -7.01 -0.75
N SER A 130 -3.35 -6.00 -1.48
CA SER A 130 -4.34 -5.03 -1.01
C SER A 130 -5.54 -4.99 -1.97
N HIS A 131 -6.64 -4.35 -1.58
CA HIS A 131 -7.82 -4.22 -2.43
C HIS A 131 -7.91 -2.80 -2.98
N GLY A 132 -8.12 -2.68 -4.29
CA GLY A 132 -8.36 -1.38 -4.93
C GLY A 132 -9.81 -0.96 -4.71
N ASN A 133 -10.04 0.17 -4.03
CA ASN A 133 -11.38 0.73 -3.89
C ASN A 133 -11.56 1.87 -4.87
N ARG A 134 -12.65 1.83 -5.65
CA ARG A 134 -13.01 2.93 -6.55
C ARG A 134 -14.02 3.88 -5.90
N ARG A 135 -13.92 5.15 -6.25
CA ARG A 135 -14.93 6.18 -5.93
C ARG A 135 -14.95 7.25 -6.99
N ILE A 136 -15.99 8.07 -7.00
CA ILE A 136 -15.99 9.32 -7.76
C ILE A 136 -15.31 10.40 -6.93
N GLY A 137 -14.29 11.04 -7.50
CA GLY A 137 -13.52 12.12 -6.89
C GLY A 137 -14.25 13.46 -6.86
N LYS A 138 -13.59 14.49 -6.35
CA LYS A 138 -14.16 15.83 -6.15
C LYS A 138 -14.59 16.51 -7.46
N ASP A 139 -13.96 16.14 -8.57
CA ASP A 139 -14.16 16.76 -9.89
C ASP A 139 -14.88 15.82 -10.86
N ASN A 140 -15.68 14.87 -10.34
CA ASN A 140 -16.33 13.79 -11.10
C ASN A 140 -15.38 12.85 -11.86
N VAL A 141 -14.08 12.91 -11.56
CA VAL A 141 -13.09 11.97 -12.10
C VAL A 141 -13.07 10.70 -11.26
N PRO A 142 -13.15 9.50 -11.88
CA PRO A 142 -12.97 8.24 -11.17
C PRO A 142 -11.60 8.18 -10.46
N GLU A 143 -11.61 7.70 -9.23
CA GLU A 143 -10.42 7.54 -8.40
C GLU A 143 -10.26 6.07 -7.99
N THR A 144 -9.05 5.54 -8.07
CA THR A 144 -8.67 4.29 -7.40
C THR A 144 -7.78 4.58 -6.20
N TYR A 145 -8.24 4.12 -5.05
CA TYR A 145 -7.56 4.31 -3.78
C TYR A 145 -6.39 3.35 -3.62
N VAL A 146 -5.23 3.90 -3.25
CA VAL A 146 -4.05 3.12 -2.87
C VAL A 146 -3.90 3.16 -1.35
N SER A 147 -3.91 1.97 -0.75
CA SER A 147 -3.89 1.82 0.71
C SER A 147 -2.63 2.39 1.35
N ALA A 148 -2.71 2.69 2.65
CA ALA A 148 -1.57 3.23 3.38
C ALA A 148 -0.34 2.31 3.42
N ILE A 149 -0.55 0.99 3.29
CA ILE A 149 0.53 0.01 3.24
C ILE A 149 1.29 0.16 1.92
N ILE A 150 0.58 0.16 0.80
CA ILE A 150 1.18 0.31 -0.53
C ILE A 150 1.78 1.71 -0.70
N ALA A 151 1.12 2.77 -0.22
CA ALA A 151 1.68 4.11 -0.25
C ALA A 151 3.04 4.19 0.48
N ARG A 152 3.18 3.54 1.65
CA ARG A 152 4.48 3.42 2.35
C ARG A 152 5.50 2.64 1.55
N LEU A 153 5.06 1.56 0.92
CA LEU A 153 5.91 0.70 0.11
C LEU A 153 6.51 1.50 -1.05
N MET A 154 5.68 2.25 -1.78
CA MET A 154 6.11 3.12 -2.88
C MET A 154 7.07 4.21 -2.39
N ILE A 155 6.74 4.89 -1.29
CA ILE A 155 7.63 5.92 -0.70
C ILE A 155 8.99 5.31 -0.34
N LYS A 156 8.98 4.14 0.30
CA LYS A 156 10.22 3.44 0.67
C LYS A 156 10.99 2.94 -0.56
N ALA A 157 10.30 2.65 -1.67
CA ALA A 157 10.90 2.28 -2.95
C ALA A 157 11.42 3.49 -3.75
N GLY A 158 11.24 4.72 -3.25
CA GLY A 158 11.78 5.95 -3.85
C GLY A 158 10.73 6.91 -4.40
N LEU A 159 9.42 6.66 -4.22
CA LEU A 159 8.39 7.62 -4.60
C LEU A 159 8.46 8.88 -3.71
N VAL A 160 8.61 10.04 -4.32
CA VAL A 160 8.48 11.32 -3.61
C VAL A 160 6.99 11.62 -3.42
N PRO A 161 6.50 11.79 -2.17
CA PRO A 161 5.11 12.17 -1.93
C PRO A 161 4.78 13.55 -2.51
N GLY A 162 3.65 13.67 -3.18
CA GLY A 162 3.20 14.90 -3.81
C GLY A 162 1.95 14.68 -4.64
N LYS A 163 1.39 15.78 -5.16
CA LYS A 163 0.44 15.74 -6.28
C LYS A 163 1.23 15.84 -7.59
N LYS A 164 0.61 15.41 -8.70
CA LYS A 164 1.01 15.89 -10.03
C LYS A 164 0.99 17.42 -10.03
N THR A 165 2.16 18.04 -9.95
CA THR A 165 2.36 19.47 -10.19
C THR A 165 3.14 19.60 -11.48
N ARG A 166 2.93 20.70 -12.23
CA ARG A 166 3.63 20.95 -13.51
C ARG A 166 5.18 20.88 -13.43
N GLY A 167 5.77 20.77 -12.23
CA GLY A 167 7.20 20.56 -11.98
C GLY A 167 7.59 19.14 -11.55
N GLN A 168 6.69 18.14 -11.62
CA GLN A 168 7.04 16.76 -11.27
C GLN A 168 8.06 16.14 -12.25
N TYR A 169 8.21 16.72 -13.44
CA TYR A 169 9.33 16.49 -14.37
C TYR A 169 10.71 16.69 -13.73
N PHE A 170 10.81 17.45 -12.62
CA PHE A 170 12.05 17.67 -11.88
C PHE A 170 12.28 16.68 -10.73
N HIS A 171 11.34 15.77 -10.46
CA HIS A 171 11.55 14.69 -9.50
C HIS A 171 12.14 13.48 -10.22
N HIS A 172 13.35 13.08 -9.81
CA HIS A 172 13.99 11.90 -10.37
C HIS A 172 13.08 10.68 -10.24
N LEU A 173 12.88 9.98 -11.36
CA LEU A 173 12.25 8.67 -11.35
C LEU A 173 13.03 7.76 -10.39
N PRO A 174 12.33 6.88 -9.66
CA PRO A 174 12.97 5.89 -8.83
C PRO A 174 14.04 5.15 -9.62
N LYS A 175 15.27 5.08 -9.07
CA LYS A 175 16.45 4.53 -9.77
C LYS A 175 16.18 3.20 -10.48
N ARG A 176 15.39 2.33 -9.86
CA ARG A 176 15.06 1.03 -10.44
C ARG A 176 14.20 1.10 -11.71
N ILE A 177 13.35 2.11 -11.89
CA ILE A 177 12.64 2.33 -13.15
C ILE A 177 13.65 2.69 -14.26
N LEU A 178 14.73 3.41 -13.91
CA LEU A 178 15.77 3.81 -14.86
C LEU A 178 16.72 2.65 -15.21
N ASP A 179 17.14 1.88 -14.20
CA ASP A 179 18.16 0.83 -14.36
C ASP A 179 17.60 -0.48 -14.96
N ASP A 180 16.32 -0.78 -14.75
CA ASP A 180 15.68 -2.02 -15.21
C ASP A 180 14.99 -1.78 -16.57
N PRO A 181 15.47 -2.41 -17.67
CA PRO A 181 14.94 -2.15 -19.00
C PRO A 181 13.44 -2.44 -19.16
N ASP A 182 12.92 -3.44 -18.45
CA ASP A 182 11.50 -3.81 -18.56
C ASP A 182 10.61 -2.83 -17.79
N LEU A 183 11.08 -2.33 -16.64
CA LEU A 183 10.39 -1.28 -15.91
C LEU A 183 10.47 0.07 -16.64
N SER A 184 11.60 0.37 -17.26
CA SER A 184 11.76 1.56 -18.10
C SER A 184 10.81 1.53 -19.31
N ARG A 185 10.76 0.39 -20.02
CA ARG A 185 9.82 0.18 -21.12
C ARG A 185 8.37 0.33 -20.65
N TYR A 186 8.02 -0.31 -19.54
CA TYR A 186 6.68 -0.20 -18.96
C TYR A 186 6.33 1.25 -18.63
N HIS A 187 7.27 1.97 -18.01
CA HIS A 187 7.09 3.38 -17.65
C HIS A 187 6.75 4.22 -18.87
N MET A 188 7.58 4.14 -19.91
CA MET A 188 7.34 4.88 -21.16
C MET A 188 6.00 4.51 -21.80
N SER A 189 5.67 3.22 -21.93
CA SER A 189 4.42 2.78 -22.53
C SER A 189 3.19 3.27 -21.76
N ALA A 190 3.21 3.16 -20.43
CA ALA A 190 2.12 3.63 -19.59
C ALA A 190 1.99 5.16 -19.65
N THR A 191 3.09 5.91 -19.59
CA THR A 191 3.08 7.38 -19.71
C THR A 191 2.51 7.83 -21.05
N LEU A 192 2.92 7.20 -22.17
CA LEU A 192 2.35 7.51 -23.48
C LEU A 192 0.85 7.20 -23.58
N THR A 193 0.38 6.17 -22.87
CA THR A 193 -1.03 5.79 -22.85
C THR A 193 -1.86 6.75 -21.98
N GLU A 194 -1.31 7.18 -20.86
CA GLU A 194 -2.02 7.98 -19.85
C GLU A 194 -1.97 9.48 -20.13
N GLU A 195 -0.80 9.99 -20.47
CA GLU A 195 -0.56 11.40 -20.74
C GLU A 195 -0.70 11.76 -22.22
N GLY A 196 -0.73 10.74 -23.08
CA GLY A 196 -0.73 10.88 -24.53
C GLY A 196 0.69 11.06 -25.10
N SER A 197 0.75 11.61 -26.31
CA SER A 197 2.02 11.81 -27.03
C SER A 197 2.73 13.08 -26.55
N PRO A 198 4.00 13.00 -26.09
CA PRO A 198 4.80 14.19 -25.88
C PRO A 198 5.07 14.84 -27.24
N SER A 199 4.97 16.17 -27.30
CA SER A 199 5.43 16.94 -28.45
C SER A 199 6.69 17.71 -28.05
N LEU A 200 7.79 17.42 -28.74
CA LEU A 200 9.04 18.17 -28.59
C LEU A 200 9.11 19.18 -29.73
N ARG A 201 9.03 20.48 -29.41
CA ARG A 201 9.25 21.54 -30.40
C ARG A 201 10.71 21.98 -30.29
N LEU A 202 11.52 21.53 -31.25
CA LEU A 202 12.90 21.98 -31.37
C LEU A 202 12.90 23.27 -32.19
N THR A 203 13.48 24.33 -31.63
CA THR A 203 13.78 25.55 -32.37
C THR A 203 15.21 25.46 -32.89
N GLU A 204 15.42 25.77 -34.17
CA GLU A 204 16.75 25.78 -34.76
C GLU A 204 17.70 26.68 -33.94
N GLY A 205 18.90 26.18 -33.62
CA GLY A 205 19.87 26.85 -32.74
C GLY A 205 19.66 26.68 -31.23
N SER A 206 18.56 26.06 -30.78
CA SER A 206 18.37 25.74 -29.36
C SER A 206 18.93 24.37 -29.00
N LYS A 207 19.69 24.27 -27.90
CA LYS A 207 20.11 22.97 -27.35
C LYS A 207 18.90 22.33 -26.66
N PRO A 208 18.54 21.07 -26.97
CA PRO A 208 17.55 20.36 -26.19
C PRO A 208 18.05 20.26 -24.75
N TYR A 209 17.23 20.70 -23.81
CA TYR A 209 17.45 20.47 -22.39
C TYR A 209 16.49 19.35 -21.98
N ILE A 210 17.05 18.21 -21.58
CA ILE A 210 16.33 17.07 -20.99
C ILE A 210 16.58 17.12 -19.49
#